data_AF-A0A6A3MJ15-F1
#
_entry.id   AF-A0A6A3MJ15-F1
#
_cell.length_a   1.000
_cell.length_b   1.000
_cell.length_c   1.000
_cell.angle_alpha   90.00
_cell.angle_beta   90.00
_cell.angle_gamma   90.00
#
_symmetry.space_group_name_H-M   'P 1'
#
loop_
_entity.id
_entity.type
_entity.pdbx_description
1 polymer ?
#
loop_
_entity_poly.entity_id
_entity_poly.type
_entity_poly.pdbx_seq_one_letter_code
_entity_poly.pdbx_strand_id
1 'polypeptide(L)'
;MGKSRFVCEYCNKSFEDSQEARQRHNRGRNHKANVKLWYDSFADQERHAAASASGQGEVLPSWRPVNPSSNAPPATSQEPPLPLQNLPPSMHPAPPGAFYYCRSDWG
;
A
#
# COMPACT_ATOMS: atom_id res chain seq x y z
N MET A 1 7.44 40.13 22.93
CA MET A 1 7.85 39.11 21.94
C MET A 1 6.72 38.11 21.73
N GLY A 2 6.24 37.95 20.49
CA GLY A 2 5.22 36.94 20.16
C GLY A 2 5.84 35.56 20.02
N LYS A 3 5.37 34.58 20.80
CA LYS A 3 5.77 33.17 20.64
C LYS A 3 5.39 32.65 19.25
N SER A 4 6.34 32.01 18.56
CA SER A 4 6.09 31.30 17.31
C SER A 4 5.03 30.23 17.55
N ARG A 5 4.00 30.22 16.70
CA ARG A 5 2.92 29.22 16.75
C ARG A 5 3.07 28.28 15.55
N PHE A 6 3.11 26.99 15.81
CA PHE A 6 3.06 25.98 14.77
C PHE A 6 1.61 25.71 14.38
N VAL A 7 1.34 25.62 13.08
CA VAL A 7 0.03 25.22 12.55
C VAL A 7 0.17 23.85 11.89
N CYS A 8 -0.62 22.87 12.33
CA CYS A 8 -0.68 21.58 11.65
C CYS A 8 -1.66 21.66 10.47
N GLU A 9 -1.21 21.32 9.27
CA GLU A 9 -2.00 21.37 8.03
C GLU A 9 -3.18 20.39 8.05
N TYR A 10 -2.99 19.17 8.58
CA TYR A 10 -4.05 18.16 8.64
C TYR A 10 -5.13 18.46 9.69
N CYS A 11 -4.79 19.23 10.73
CA CYS A 11 -5.68 19.48 11.86
C CYS A 11 -6.22 20.92 11.91
N ASN A 12 -5.67 21.84 11.12
CA ASN A 12 -5.89 23.29 11.18
C ASN A 12 -5.81 23.87 12.63
N LYS A 13 -5.00 23.26 13.49
CA LYS A 13 -4.81 23.67 14.88
C LYS A 13 -3.49 24.41 15.03
N SER A 14 -3.55 25.57 15.68
CA SER A 14 -2.37 26.33 16.08
C SER A 14 -2.00 26.02 17.53
N PHE A 15 -0.72 25.74 17.77
CA PHE A 15 -0.18 25.48 19.10
C PHE A 15 1.21 26.11 19.23
N GLU A 16 1.79 26.07 20.42
CA GLU A 16 3.13 26.59 20.67
C GLU A 16 4.18 25.83 19.85
N ASP A 17 5.07 26.54 19.16
CA ASP A 17 6.17 25.92 18.41
C ASP A 17 7.24 25.39 19.37
N SER A 18 6.92 24.28 20.04
CA SER A 18 7.84 23.50 20.85
C SER A 18 7.91 22.08 20.27
N GLN A 19 9.13 21.54 20.20
CA GLN A 19 9.40 20.17 19.72
C GLN A 19 8.50 19.16 20.42
N GLU A 20 8.31 19.29 21.74
CA GLU A 20 7.52 18.37 22.53
C GLU A 20 6.02 18.51 22.24
N ALA A 21 5.51 19.73 22.08
CA ALA A 21 4.13 19.98 21.69
C ALA A 21 3.81 19.39 20.31
N ARG A 22 4.75 19.53 19.37
CA ARG A 22 4.64 18.96 18.03
C ARG A 22 4.64 17.43 18.09
N GLN A 23 5.55 16.82 18.86
CA GLN A 23 5.56 15.35 19.01
C GLN A 23 4.28 14.81 19.64
N ARG A 24 3.79 15.44 20.71
CA ARG A 24 2.55 15.06 21.38
C ARG A 24 1.35 15.18 20.45
N HIS A 25 1.31 16.21 19.62
CA HIS A 25 0.27 16.40 18.59
C HIS A 25 0.30 15.26 17.55
N ASN A 26 1.45 14.98 16.95
CA ASN A 26 1.59 13.96 15.90
C ASN A 26 1.28 12.54 16.40
N ARG A 27 1.60 12.23 17.66
CA ARG A 27 1.26 10.94 18.28
C ARG A 27 -0.23 10.82 18.63
N GLY A 28 -0.96 11.93 18.66
CA GLY A 28 -2.37 11.99 19.02
C GLY A 28 -3.27 11.26 18.04
N ARG A 29 -4.34 10.65 18.57
CA ARG A 29 -5.32 9.88 17.78
C ARG A 29 -6.02 10.74 16.72
N ASN A 30 -6.37 11.98 17.07
CA ASN A 30 -7.02 12.91 16.15
C ASN A 30 -6.14 13.23 14.93
N HIS A 31 -4.85 13.49 15.15
CA HIS A 31 -3.92 13.75 14.05
C HIS A 31 -3.85 12.56 13.09
N LYS A 32 -3.65 11.34 13.63
CA LYS A 32 -3.62 10.11 12.82
C LYS A 32 -4.92 9.88 12.05
N ALA A 33 -6.07 10.15 12.65
CA ALA A 33 -7.38 10.02 11.99
C ALA A 33 -7.54 11.04 10.85
N ASN A 34 -7.18 12.31 11.07
CA ASN A 34 -7.24 13.34 10.03
C ASN A 34 -6.28 13.05 8.88
N VAL A 35 -5.07 12.58 9.19
CA VAL A 35 -4.10 12.15 8.16
C VAL A 35 -4.69 11.00 7.33
N LYS A 36 -5.30 9.99 7.98
CA LYS A 36 -5.96 8.89 7.27
C LYS A 36 -7.09 9.39 6.36
N LEU A 37 -8.00 10.22 6.88
CA LEU A 37 -9.11 10.79 6.11
C LEU A 37 -8.62 11.61 4.91
N TRP A 38 -7.54 12.36 5.10
CA TRP A 38 -6.92 13.14 4.03
C TRP A 38 -6.43 12.23 2.91
N TYR A 39 -5.69 11.16 3.22
CA TYR A 39 -5.25 10.19 2.21
C TYR A 39 -6.42 9.40 1.58
N ASP A 40 -7.41 8.99 2.38
CA ASP A 40 -8.60 8.29 1.89
C ASP A 40 -9.37 9.13 0.86
N SER A 41 -9.39 10.47 1.02
CA SER A 41 -10.08 11.37 0.08
C SER A 41 -9.49 11.34 -1.33
N PHE A 42 -8.19 11.11 -1.48
CA PHE A 42 -7.56 10.96 -2.80
C PHE A 42 -7.97 9.64 -3.46
N ALA A 43 -8.03 8.54 -2.68
CA ALA A 43 -8.47 7.24 -3.20
C ALA A 43 -9.95 7.25 -3.61
N ASP A 44 -10.80 7.97 -2.86
CA ASP A 44 -12.19 8.19 -3.23
C ASP A 44 -12.31 9.06 -4.49
N GLN A 45 -11.48 10.11 -4.61
CA GLN A 45 -11.42 10.93 -5.81
C GLN A 45 -11.01 10.13 -7.06
N GLU A 46 -10.07 9.20 -6.95
CA GLU A 46 -9.72 8.29 -8.06
C GLU A 46 -10.89 7.39 -8.47
N ARG A 47 -11.64 6.87 -7.49
CA ARG A 47 -12.85 6.07 -7.75
C ARG A 47 -13.96 6.89 -8.38
N HIS A 48 -14.17 8.12 -7.92
CA HIS A 48 -15.14 9.05 -8.48
C HIS A 48 -14.73 9.49 -9.90
N ALA A 49 -13.44 9.70 -10.17
CA ALA A 49 -12.92 9.97 -11.51
C ALA A 49 -13.12 8.78 -12.47
N ALA A 50 -12.86 7.55 -12.01
CA ALA A 50 -13.13 6.34 -12.78
C ALA A 50 -14.63 6.13 -13.06
N ALA A 51 -15.50 6.44 -12.08
CA ALA A 51 -16.96 6.35 -12.25
C ALA A 51 -17.51 7.40 -13.24
N SER A 52 -16.96 8.62 -13.22
CA SER A 52 -17.35 9.68 -14.17
C SER A 52 -16.73 9.51 -15.56
N ALA A 53 -15.72 8.66 -15.73
CA ALA A 53 -15.19 8.23 -17.03
C ALA A 53 -16.04 7.13 -17.71
N SER A 54 -17.07 6.59 -17.07
CA SER A 54 -17.92 5.50 -17.63
C SER A 54 -18.92 5.96 -18.72
N GLY A 55 -18.68 7.10 -19.37
CA GLY A 55 -19.55 7.65 -20.42
C GLY A 55 -19.25 7.18 -21.85
N GLN A 56 -18.01 6.80 -22.19
CA GLN A 56 -17.66 6.32 -23.54
C GLN A 56 -16.33 5.57 -23.47
N GLY A 57 -16.26 4.35 -24.01
CA GLY A 57 -15.00 3.75 -24.44
C GLY A 57 -14.46 2.64 -23.53
N GLU A 58 -14.51 1.43 -24.08
CA GLU A 58 -13.99 0.19 -23.52
C GLU A 58 -12.51 0.28 -23.16
N VAL A 59 -12.19 0.38 -21.87
CA VAL A 59 -10.89 0.00 -21.34
C VAL A 59 -11.10 -0.99 -20.22
N LEU A 60 -10.98 -2.27 -20.58
CA LEU A 60 -11.00 -3.39 -19.65
C LEU A 60 -9.81 -3.24 -18.68
N PRO A 61 -10.00 -3.18 -17.35
CA PRO A 61 -8.87 -3.27 -16.43
C PRO A 61 -8.23 -4.66 -16.53
N SER A 62 -6.90 -4.71 -16.53
CA SER A 62 -6.04 -5.90 -16.71
C SER A 62 -6.17 -6.98 -15.61
N TRP A 63 -7.16 -6.89 -14.73
CA TRP A 63 -7.29 -7.79 -13.59
C TRP A 63 -8.57 -8.59 -13.75
N ARG A 64 -8.47 -9.77 -14.38
CA ARG A 64 -9.54 -10.76 -14.38
C ARG A 64 -9.37 -11.64 -13.13
N PRO A 65 -10.37 -11.74 -12.23
CA PRO A 65 -10.34 -12.73 -11.17
C PRO A 65 -10.42 -14.12 -11.81
N VAL A 66 -9.43 -14.97 -11.55
CA VAL A 66 -9.50 -16.40 -11.90
C VAL A 66 -10.56 -17.01 -10.97
N ASN A 67 -11.67 -17.45 -11.56
CA ASN A 67 -12.71 -18.20 -10.88
C ASN A 67 -12.21 -19.65 -10.71
N PRO A 68 -11.98 -20.17 -9.49
CA PRO A 68 -11.67 -21.57 -9.29
C PRO A 68 -12.97 -22.39 -9.32
N SER A 69 -13.67 -22.38 -10.45
CA SER A 69 -14.73 -23.34 -10.68
C SER A 69 -14.05 -24.65 -11.07
N SER A 70 -13.98 -25.54 -10.08
CA SER A 70 -13.59 -26.94 -10.19
C SER A 70 -14.13 -27.51 -11.50
N ASN A 71 -13.22 -27.90 -12.40
CA ASN A 71 -13.35 -28.95 -13.40
C ASN A 71 -12.13 -28.86 -14.36
N ALA A 72 -10.97 -29.33 -13.91
CA ALA A 72 -9.83 -29.63 -14.78
C ALA A 72 -9.29 -31.04 -14.46
N PRO A 73 -8.92 -31.85 -15.48
CA PRO A 73 -8.64 -33.28 -15.36
C PRO A 73 -7.31 -33.58 -14.62
N PRO A 74 -7.08 -34.83 -14.16
CA PRO A 74 -5.95 -35.17 -13.30
C PRO A 74 -4.60 -34.93 -14.01
N ALA A 75 -3.71 -34.27 -13.27
CA ALA A 75 -2.34 -34.00 -13.64
C ALA A 75 -1.58 -35.28 -14.01
N THR A 76 -1.19 -35.38 -15.28
CA THR A 76 -0.07 -36.23 -15.69
C THR A 76 1.21 -35.42 -15.49
N SER A 77 2.14 -36.01 -14.77
CA SER A 77 3.44 -35.45 -14.40
C SER A 77 4.29 -35.14 -15.62
N GLN A 78 4.36 -33.88 -16.06
CA GLN A 78 5.50 -33.38 -16.83
C GLN A 78 5.49 -31.84 -16.89
N GLU A 79 6.11 -31.19 -15.90
CA GLU A 79 6.49 -29.77 -16.06
C GLU A 79 7.70 -29.69 -17.01
N PRO A 80 7.63 -28.90 -18.10
CA PRO A 80 8.83 -28.54 -18.84
C PRO A 80 9.68 -27.57 -17.98
N PRO A 81 11.00 -27.81 -17.83
CA PRO A 81 11.85 -26.97 -17.00
C PRO A 81 12.03 -25.60 -17.66
N LEU A 82 11.49 -24.56 -17.05
CA LEU A 82 11.85 -23.19 -17.42
C LEU A 82 13.34 -22.98 -17.08
N PRO A 83 14.20 -22.58 -18.02
CA PRO A 83 15.63 -22.42 -17.75
C PRO A 83 15.85 -21.22 -16.83
N LEU A 84 16.18 -21.49 -15.56
CA LEU A 84 16.53 -20.52 -14.51
C LEU A 84 17.52 -19.43 -14.95
N GLN A 85 18.36 -19.75 -15.94
CA GLN A 85 19.44 -18.91 -16.48
C GLN A 85 18.96 -17.63 -17.17
N ASN A 86 17.70 -17.57 -17.63
CA ASN A 86 17.16 -16.41 -18.36
C ASN A 86 16.30 -15.48 -17.51
N LEU A 87 16.12 -15.76 -16.22
CA LEU A 87 15.32 -14.90 -15.35
C LEU A 87 16.20 -13.76 -14.79
N PRO A 88 15.67 -12.53 -14.72
CA PRO A 88 16.35 -11.45 -14.01
C PRO A 88 16.55 -11.86 -12.53
N PRO A 89 17.64 -11.41 -11.88
CA PRO A 89 17.99 -11.83 -10.52
C PRO A 89 16.87 -11.59 -9.49
N SER A 90 15.98 -10.63 -9.74
CA SER A 90 14.80 -10.33 -8.92
C SER A 90 13.70 -11.40 -8.96
N MET A 91 13.78 -12.36 -9.88
CA MET A 91 12.82 -13.45 -10.07
C MET A 91 13.38 -14.83 -9.73
N HIS A 92 14.62 -14.90 -9.22
CA HIS A 92 15.13 -16.16 -8.70
C HIS A 92 14.44 -16.49 -7.37
N PRO A 93 13.95 -17.73 -7.19
CA PRO A 93 13.40 -18.14 -5.92
C PRO A 93 14.48 -18.04 -4.85
N ALA A 94 14.09 -17.63 -3.64
CA ALA A 94 15.01 -17.55 -2.53
C ALA A 94 15.65 -18.94 -2.29
N PRO A 95 16.97 -19.02 -2.08
CA PRO A 95 17.64 -20.29 -1.86
C PRO A 95 17.08 -20.99 -0.60
N PRO A 96 17.03 -22.33 -0.58
CA PRO A 96 16.61 -23.09 0.59
C PRO A 96 17.57 -22.79 1.75
N GLY A 97 17.14 -21.96 2.70
CA GLY A 97 18.06 -21.35 3.67
C GLY A 97 17.70 -19.91 4.04
N ALA A 98 17.18 -19.14 3.08
CA ALA A 98 17.00 -17.69 3.22
C ALA A 98 16.04 -17.28 4.36
N PHE A 99 15.10 -18.16 4.73
CA PHE A 99 14.09 -17.88 5.74
C PHE A 99 14.42 -18.46 7.13
N TYR A 100 15.57 -19.13 7.29
CA TYR A 100 15.97 -19.67 8.60
C TYR A 100 16.50 -18.59 9.56
N TYR A 101 16.85 -17.41 9.05
CA TYR A 101 17.09 -16.24 9.88
C TYR A 101 15.78 -15.50 10.13
N CYS A 102 15.06 -15.90 11.18
CA CYS A 102 13.97 -15.12 11.73
C CYS A 102 14.56 -13.80 12.28
N ARG A 103 14.38 -12.68 11.57
CA ARG A 103 14.66 -11.34 12.09
C ARG A 103 13.57 -10.98 13.11
N SER A 104 13.69 -11.51 14.32
CA SER A 104 12.78 -11.28 15.45
C SER A 104 13.03 -9.95 16.18
N ASP A 105 13.53 -8.91 15.53
CA ASP A 105 13.78 -7.63 16.20
C ASP A 105 13.09 -6.49 15.45
N TRP A 106 11.85 -6.24 15.85
CA TRP A 106 11.25 -4.92 15.80
C TRP A 106 10.43 -4.75 17.10
N GLY A 107 11.10 -4.22 18.12
CA GLY A 107 10.49 -3.64 19.32
C GLY A 107 10.32 -2.14 19.17
#